data_AF-A0A8D0HUR5-F1
#
_entry.id   AF-A0A8D0HUR5-F1
#
_cell.length_a   1.000
_cell.length_b   1.000
_cell.length_c   1.000
_cell.angle_alpha   90.00
_cell.angle_beta   90.00
_cell.angle_gamma   90.00
#
_symmetry.space_group_name_H-M   'P 1'
#
loop_
_entity.id
_entity.type
_entity.pdbx_description
1 polymer ?
#
loop_
_entity_poly.entity_id
_entity_poly.type
_entity_poly.pdbx_seq_one_letter_code
_entity_poly.pdbx_strand_id
1 'polypeptide(L)'
;MDQAIRLYKERAKALGYITSNLKEPAQTQQLKQMIPSTSQVIPSADGNLNELHLTIKCCNNLQSRKSNLQPNPYVVYKFFDFADHDTSIIPNSNNPQFDDHMCFPVPMNADLDQYLKSESLSFYVFDDGETEEGVYVGKSNVPLISLAHDRYISGKNITFSELIKISVISWNCRV
;
A
#
# COMPACT_ATOMS: atom_id res chain seq x y z
N MET A 1 -13.63 -7.30 38.40
CA MET A 1 -13.96 -6.85 37.03
C MET A 1 -13.25 -7.70 35.96
N ASP A 2 -12.20 -8.43 36.33
CA ASP A 2 -11.29 -9.13 35.41
C ASP A 2 -11.79 -10.47 34.87
N GLN A 3 -12.76 -11.12 35.52
CA GLN A 3 -13.32 -12.38 35.02
C GLN A 3 -14.23 -12.17 33.79
N ALA A 4 -14.98 -11.06 33.74
CA ALA A 4 -15.89 -10.75 32.63
C ALA A 4 -15.13 -10.39 31.34
N ILE A 5 -14.00 -9.68 31.47
CA ILE A 5 -13.16 -9.26 30.33
C ILE A 5 -12.46 -10.49 29.71
N ARG A 6 -12.05 -11.47 30.53
CA ARG A 6 -11.43 -12.71 30.05
C ARG A 6 -12.42 -13.60 29.29
N LEU A 7 -13.65 -13.75 29.82
CA LEU A 7 -14.74 -14.46 29.16
C LEU A 7 -15.15 -13.81 27.83
N TYR A 8 -15.08 -12.48 27.73
CA TYR A 8 -15.33 -11.76 26.47
C TYR A 8 -14.25 -12.04 25.42
N LYS A 9 -12.97 -12.06 25.81
CA LYS A 9 -11.85 -12.37 24.90
C LYS A 9 -11.86 -13.82 24.39
N GLU A 10 -12.29 -14.78 25.21
CA GLU A 10 -12.42 -16.18 24.77
C GLU A 10 -13.63 -16.40 23.85
N ARG A 11 -14.76 -15.72 24.09
CA ARG A 11 -15.92 -15.75 23.17
C ARG A 11 -15.63 -15.13 21.81
N ALA A 12 -14.86 -14.03 21.78
CA ALA A 12 -14.51 -13.34 20.54
C ALA A 12 -13.60 -14.19 19.63
N LYS A 13 -12.75 -15.05 20.20
CA LYS A 13 -11.91 -15.98 19.42
C LYS A 13 -12.72 -17.11 18.77
N ALA A 14 -13.82 -17.55 19.39
CA ALA A 14 -14.63 -18.68 18.90
C ALA A 14 -15.67 -18.30 17.83
N LEU A 15 -16.04 -17.02 17.70
CA LEU A 15 -16.96 -16.55 16.65
C LEU A 15 -16.31 -16.51 15.26
N GLY A 16 -14.98 -16.49 15.16
CA GLY A 16 -14.26 -16.48 13.89
C GLY A 16 -14.13 -17.85 13.20
N TYR A 17 -14.57 -18.95 13.85
CA TYR A 17 -14.35 -20.33 13.35
C TYR A 17 -15.62 -21.06 12.91
N ILE A 18 -16.79 -20.41 12.83
CA ILE A 18 -18.02 -21.04 12.34
C ILE A 18 -18.27 -20.64 10.88
N THR A 19 -17.48 -21.22 9.98
CA THR A 19 -17.84 -21.38 8.58
C THR A 19 -17.64 -22.84 8.22
N SER A 20 -18.74 -23.59 8.11
CA SER A 20 -18.89 -24.69 7.15
C SER A 20 -20.29 -25.31 7.27
N ASN A 21 -21.00 -25.26 6.15
CA ASN A 21 -22.09 -26.14 5.73
C ASN A 21 -23.32 -26.22 6.63
N LEU A 22 -24.47 -25.76 6.13
CA LEU A 22 -25.71 -26.55 6.05
C LEU A 22 -26.74 -25.84 5.16
N LYS A 23 -27.40 -26.66 4.34
CA LYS A 23 -28.45 -26.36 3.35
C LYS A 23 -29.67 -25.62 3.92
N GLU A 24 -30.31 -24.84 3.04
CA GLU A 24 -31.70 -24.28 3.03
C GLU A 24 -32.83 -25.16 3.65
N PRO A 25 -34.12 -24.70 3.75
CA PRO A 25 -34.72 -23.35 3.67
C PRO A 25 -35.75 -23.03 4.82
N ALA A 26 -36.35 -21.83 4.77
CA ALA A 26 -37.71 -21.43 5.23
C ALA A 26 -37.85 -20.36 6.33
N GLN A 27 -38.50 -19.26 5.94
CA GLN A 27 -39.51 -18.45 6.67
C GLN A 27 -39.15 -17.85 8.05
N THR A 28 -39.17 -16.52 8.17
CA THR A 28 -40.15 -15.73 8.98
C THR A 28 -39.65 -14.32 9.33
N GLN A 29 -40.35 -13.33 8.76
CA GLN A 29 -40.79 -12.01 9.28
C GLN A 29 -39.96 -11.22 10.32
N GLN A 30 -39.49 -10.05 9.86
CA GLN A 30 -39.59 -8.70 10.45
C GLN A 30 -39.35 -8.49 11.96
N LEU A 31 -38.33 -7.66 12.28
CA LEU A 31 -38.50 -6.54 13.22
C LEU A 31 -37.61 -5.34 12.80
N LYS A 32 -38.22 -4.16 12.77
CA LYS A 32 -37.68 -2.85 12.36
C LYS A 32 -36.79 -2.25 13.48
N GLN A 33 -35.75 -1.46 13.14
CA GLN A 33 -35.75 0.01 13.26
C GLN A 33 -34.37 0.66 13.04
N MET A 34 -34.45 1.87 12.51
CA MET A 34 -33.42 2.79 11.99
C MET A 34 -32.30 3.17 12.96
N ILE A 35 -31.07 3.21 12.44
CA ILE A 35 -30.02 4.16 12.85
C ILE A 35 -29.33 4.66 11.55
N PRO A 36 -29.30 5.97 11.26
CA PRO A 36 -28.53 6.49 10.14
C PRO A 36 -27.08 6.65 10.61
N SER A 37 -26.33 5.56 10.56
CA SER A 37 -24.87 5.63 10.61
C SER A 37 -24.39 5.53 9.19
N THR A 38 -23.74 6.60 8.73
CA THR A 38 -23.01 6.73 7.46
C THR A 38 -22.08 5.53 7.30
N SER A 39 -22.63 4.42 6.83
CA SER A 39 -21.90 3.26 6.41
C SER A 39 -21.20 3.72 5.15
N GLN A 40 -19.94 4.11 5.31
CA GLN A 40 -18.97 3.94 4.24
C GLN A 40 -19.26 2.57 3.66
N VAL A 41 -19.85 2.59 2.48
CA VAL A 41 -20.12 1.40 1.70
C VAL A 41 -18.73 0.88 1.38
N ILE A 42 -18.17 0.04 2.25
CA ILE A 42 -17.25 -0.97 1.80
C ILE A 42 -18.16 -1.84 0.96
N PRO A 43 -18.08 -1.80 -0.38
CA PRO A 43 -18.83 -2.75 -1.17
C PRO A 43 -18.37 -4.11 -0.65
N SER A 44 -19.31 -4.91 -0.15
CA SER A 44 -19.09 -6.33 0.05
C SER A 44 -18.54 -6.84 -1.28
N ALA A 45 -17.22 -7.06 -1.29
CA ALA A 45 -16.47 -7.34 -2.49
C ALA A 45 -16.83 -8.75 -2.94
N ASP A 46 -17.83 -8.84 -3.81
CA ASP A 46 -17.99 -9.98 -4.71
C ASP A 46 -16.79 -10.01 -5.68
N GLY A 47 -15.66 -10.48 -5.15
CA GLY A 47 -14.89 -11.55 -5.79
C GLY A 47 -13.93 -11.27 -6.94
N ASN A 48 -13.64 -10.02 -7.35
CA ASN A 48 -12.62 -9.80 -8.40
C ASN A 48 -12.00 -8.39 -8.41
N LEU A 49 -11.38 -7.97 -7.30
CA LEU A 49 -10.46 -6.83 -7.33
C LEU A 49 -9.08 -7.32 -7.74
N ASN A 50 -8.42 -6.57 -8.62
CA ASN A 50 -7.02 -6.82 -8.90
C ASN A 50 -6.19 -6.36 -7.72
N GLU A 51 -5.04 -6.99 -7.51
CA GLU A 51 -4.08 -6.56 -6.51
C GLU A 51 -2.83 -6.06 -7.23
N LEU A 52 -2.39 -4.86 -6.87
CA LEU A 52 -1.11 -4.32 -7.29
C LEU A 52 -0.13 -4.40 -6.12
N HIS A 53 0.99 -5.09 -6.30
CA HIS A 53 2.04 -5.12 -5.28
C HIS A 53 3.15 -4.15 -5.64
N LEU A 54 3.43 -3.22 -4.73
CA LEU A 54 4.54 -2.28 -4.82
C LEU A 54 5.60 -2.67 -3.80
N THR A 55 6.83 -2.89 -4.26
CA THR A 55 7.96 -3.24 -3.38
C THR A 55 9.10 -2.25 -3.55
N ILE A 56 9.57 -1.67 -2.45
CA ILE A 56 10.77 -0.81 -2.41
C ILE A 56 11.86 -1.55 -1.65
N LYS A 57 12.95 -1.91 -2.34
CA LYS A 57 14.03 -2.67 -1.73
C LYS A 57 15.04 -1.81 -0.99
N CYS A 58 15.65 -0.86 -1.69
CA CYS A 58 16.76 -0.10 -1.15
C CYS A 58 17.00 1.19 -1.93
N CYS A 59 17.79 2.09 -1.36
CA CYS A 59 18.53 3.13 -2.08
C CYS A 59 20.03 2.88 -1.88
N ASN A 60 20.88 3.42 -2.74
CA ASN A 60 22.33 3.36 -2.57
C ASN A 60 22.92 4.77 -2.70
N ASN A 61 24.11 4.96 -2.16
CA ASN A 61 24.92 6.18 -2.28
C ASN A 61 24.21 7.51 -1.94
N LEU A 62 23.17 7.48 -1.11
CA LEU A 62 22.46 8.69 -0.66
C LEU A 62 23.43 9.65 0.02
N GLN A 63 23.30 10.94 -0.28
CA GLN A 63 24.09 11.99 0.34
C GLN A 63 23.17 12.84 1.22
N SER A 64 23.56 13.05 2.48
CA SER A 64 22.90 14.08 3.29
C SER A 64 23.33 15.45 2.79
N ARG A 65 22.44 16.44 2.87
CA ARG A 65 22.77 17.85 2.58
C ARG A 65 23.68 18.44 3.66
N LYS A 66 23.64 17.88 4.87
CA LYS A 66 24.52 18.27 5.97
C LYS A 66 25.86 17.55 5.78
N SER A 67 26.92 18.32 5.53
CA SER A 67 28.25 17.76 5.28
C SER A 67 28.71 16.90 6.47
N ASN A 68 29.21 15.70 6.16
CA ASN A 68 29.78 14.73 7.10
C ASN A 68 28.79 13.95 7.98
N LEU A 69 27.48 13.97 7.70
CA LEU A 69 26.49 13.12 8.38
C LEU A 69 25.84 12.14 7.40
N GLN A 70 25.47 10.96 7.92
CA GLN A 70 24.66 10.00 7.18
C GLN A 70 23.18 10.40 7.31
N PRO A 71 22.38 10.31 6.24
CA PRO A 71 20.97 10.66 6.31
C PRO A 71 20.19 9.60 7.10
N ASN A 72 18.97 9.96 7.51
CA ASN A 72 17.94 9.07 8.03
C ASN A 72 16.85 8.87 6.97
N PRO A 73 17.10 8.07 5.91
CA PRO A 73 16.22 8.02 4.75
C PRO A 73 14.90 7.28 5.00
N TYR A 74 13.85 7.78 4.36
CA TYR A 74 12.58 7.10 4.11
C TYR A 74 12.04 7.49 2.72
N VAL A 75 11.16 6.66 2.16
CA VAL A 75 10.56 6.88 0.85
C VAL A 75 9.07 7.14 0.99
N VAL A 76 8.59 8.15 0.28
CA VAL A 76 7.17 8.49 0.17
C VAL A 76 6.70 8.31 -1.26
N TYR A 77 5.57 7.65 -1.43
CA TYR A 77 4.91 7.50 -2.73
C TYR A 77 3.40 7.42 -2.56
N LYS A 78 2.68 7.72 -3.64
CA LYS A 78 1.24 7.59 -3.71
C LYS A 78 0.82 6.99 -5.02
N PHE A 79 0.05 5.92 -4.94
CA PHE A 79 -0.54 5.26 -6.09
C PHE A 79 -2.01 5.68 -6.22
N PHE A 80 -2.42 6.10 -7.42
CA PHE A 80 -3.81 6.43 -7.77
C PHE A 80 -4.49 7.34 -6.72
N ASP A 81 -5.69 6.97 -6.25
CA ASP A 81 -6.49 7.70 -5.26
C ASP A 81 -6.25 7.26 -3.81
N PHE A 82 -5.30 6.36 -3.58
CA PHE A 82 -4.94 5.90 -2.24
C PHE A 82 -4.22 6.98 -1.42
N ALA A 83 -4.10 6.76 -0.12
CA ALA A 83 -3.30 7.61 0.77
C ALA A 83 -1.81 7.54 0.39
N ASP A 84 -1.07 8.59 0.75
CA ASP A 84 0.39 8.56 0.69
C ASP A 84 0.90 7.43 1.61
N HIS A 85 1.97 6.77 1.17
CA HIS A 85 2.64 5.71 1.93
C HIS A 85 4.08 6.09 2.21
N ASP A 86 4.46 5.99 3.48
CA ASP A 86 5.81 6.20 3.98
C ASP A 86 6.44 4.85 4.34
N THR A 87 7.67 4.63 3.89
CA THR A 87 8.46 3.50 4.40
C THR A 87 8.97 3.77 5.82
N SER A 88 9.44 2.73 6.51
CA SER A 88 10.19 2.92 7.75
C SER A 88 11.45 3.77 7.52
N ILE A 89 11.77 4.62 8.50
CA ILE A 89 13.00 5.42 8.51
C ILE A 89 14.18 4.52 8.86
N ILE A 90 15.21 4.52 8.01
CA ILE A 90 16.46 3.80 8.27
C ILE A 90 17.48 4.79 8.84
N PRO A 91 17.95 4.64 10.09
CA PRO A 91 18.85 5.61 10.68
C PRO A 91 20.27 5.53 10.09
N ASN A 92 20.91 6.69 9.90
CA ASN A 92 22.33 6.86 9.57
C ASN A 92 22.82 5.93 8.45
N SER A 93 22.20 5.99 7.26
CA SER A 93 22.58 5.10 6.16
C SER A 93 22.57 5.79 4.81
N ASN A 94 23.69 5.69 4.09
CA ASN A 94 23.79 6.06 2.69
C ASN A 94 23.22 4.96 1.76
N ASN A 95 23.02 3.73 2.27
CA ASN A 95 22.58 2.58 1.48
C ASN A 95 21.41 1.83 2.18
N PRO A 96 20.29 2.52 2.47
CA PRO A 96 19.19 1.94 3.24
C PRO A 96 18.57 0.75 2.52
N GLN A 97 18.26 -0.31 3.26
CA GLN A 97 17.37 -1.38 2.83
C GLN A 97 16.03 -1.17 3.52
N PHE A 98 14.98 -0.97 2.74
CA PHE A 98 13.62 -0.76 3.24
C PHE A 98 12.85 -2.07 3.30
N ASP A 99 12.99 -2.90 2.26
CA ASP A 99 12.19 -4.11 2.03
C ASP A 99 10.68 -3.88 2.25
N ASP A 100 10.21 -2.67 1.93
CA ASP A 100 8.81 -2.26 2.04
C ASP A 100 7.98 -2.96 0.96
N HIS A 101 6.79 -3.42 1.35
CA HIS A 101 5.85 -4.08 0.46
C HIS A 101 4.43 -3.61 0.79
N MET A 102 3.77 -3.04 -0.21
CA MET A 102 2.37 -2.61 -0.12
C MET A 102 1.52 -3.32 -1.17
N CYS A 103 0.29 -3.66 -0.79
CA CYS A 103 -0.72 -4.24 -1.68
C CYS A 103 -1.89 -3.26 -1.84
N PHE A 104 -2.18 -2.86 -3.07
CA PHE A 104 -3.31 -1.99 -3.39
C PHE A 104 -4.43 -2.82 -4.05
N PRO A 105 -5.62 -2.90 -3.45
CA PRO A 105 -6.77 -3.53 -4.09
C PRO A 105 -7.35 -2.57 -5.13
N VAL A 106 -7.08 -2.82 -6.41
CA VAL A 106 -7.43 -1.90 -7.51
C VAL A 106 -8.68 -2.39 -8.26
N PRO A 107 -9.77 -1.60 -8.28
CA PRO A 107 -10.92 -1.91 -9.12
C PRO A 107 -10.58 -1.65 -10.59
N MET A 108 -10.93 -2.58 -11.47
CA MET A 108 -10.78 -2.40 -12.91
C MET A 108 -11.82 -1.40 -13.43
N ASN A 109 -11.47 -0.12 -13.42
CA ASN A 109 -12.29 0.97 -13.94
C ASN A 109 -11.52 1.80 -14.98
N ALA A 110 -12.24 2.66 -15.72
CA ALA A 110 -11.67 3.49 -16.77
C ALA A 110 -10.68 4.53 -16.23
N ASP A 111 -10.90 5.03 -15.00
CA ASP A 111 -10.04 6.02 -14.37
C ASP A 111 -8.66 5.44 -14.05
N LEU A 112 -8.63 4.20 -13.54
CA LEU A 112 -7.40 3.45 -13.30
C LEU A 112 -6.68 3.14 -14.61
N ASP A 113 -7.39 2.66 -15.63
CA ASP A 113 -6.80 2.40 -16.95
C ASP A 113 -6.15 3.66 -17.55
N GLN A 114 -6.84 4.80 -17.48
CA GLN A 114 -6.31 6.09 -17.92
C GLN A 114 -5.10 6.52 -17.09
N TYR A 115 -5.17 6.40 -15.76
CA TYR A 115 -4.06 6.73 -14.86
C TYR A 115 -2.80 5.95 -15.22
N LEU A 116 -2.92 4.65 -15.43
CA LEU A 116 -1.77 3.82 -15.78
C LEU A 116 -1.20 4.15 -17.15
N LYS A 117 -2.05 4.57 -18.09
CA LYS A 117 -1.63 4.93 -19.45
C LYS A 117 -0.91 6.27 -19.54
N SER A 118 -1.29 7.26 -18.71
CA SER A 118 -0.73 8.62 -18.80
C SER A 118 0.24 9.00 -17.69
N GLU A 119 0.12 8.41 -16.50
CA GLU A 119 0.87 8.86 -15.32
C GLU A 119 2.14 8.06 -15.03
N SER A 120 2.97 8.64 -14.16
CA SER A 120 4.14 8.00 -13.57
C SER A 120 4.05 7.99 -12.06
N LEU A 121 4.40 6.87 -11.43
CA LEU A 121 4.49 6.76 -9.99
C LEU A 121 5.79 7.42 -9.51
N SER A 122 5.63 8.47 -8.70
CA SER A 122 6.74 9.23 -8.13
C SER A 122 7.10 8.68 -6.76
N PHE A 123 8.40 8.46 -6.55
CA PHE A 123 9.00 8.08 -5.28
C PHE A 123 9.92 9.21 -4.83
N TYR A 124 9.71 9.70 -3.61
CA TYR A 124 10.49 10.78 -3.01
C TYR A 124 11.27 10.22 -1.83
N VAL A 125 12.58 10.42 -1.81
CA VAL A 125 13.43 10.04 -0.68
C VAL A 125 13.67 11.27 0.17
N PHE A 126 13.27 11.21 1.44
CA PHE A 126 13.49 12.28 2.41
C PHE A 126 14.54 11.86 3.44
N ASP A 127 15.13 12.84 4.12
CA ASP A 127 16.00 12.65 5.28
C ASP A 127 15.25 13.17 6.52
N ASP A 128 14.92 12.30 7.48
CA ASP A 128 14.24 12.69 8.73
C ASP A 128 15.09 13.64 9.60
N GLY A 129 16.41 13.65 9.38
CA GLY A 129 17.31 14.62 10.01
C GLY A 129 17.28 16.01 9.38
N GLU A 130 16.58 16.20 8.26
CA GLU A 130 16.44 17.49 7.58
C GLU A 130 15.28 18.30 8.18
N THR A 131 15.55 19.57 8.47
CA THR A 131 14.57 20.47 9.11
C THR A 131 13.84 21.35 8.10
N GLU A 132 14.34 21.43 6.87
CA GLU A 132 13.67 22.13 5.77
C GLU A 132 12.57 21.26 5.18
N GLU A 133 11.32 21.69 5.33
CA GLU A 133 10.17 21.00 4.74
C GLU A 133 10.24 21.00 3.20
N GLY A 134 9.80 19.89 2.58
CA GLY A 134 9.70 19.76 1.13
C GLY A 134 11.02 19.51 0.40
N VAL A 135 12.14 19.37 1.12
CA VAL A 135 13.43 19.03 0.52
C VAL A 135 13.62 17.51 0.51
N TYR A 136 13.59 16.91 -0.67
CA TYR A 136 13.92 15.51 -0.88
C TYR A 136 15.40 15.34 -1.25
N VAL A 137 16.03 14.27 -0.77
CA VAL A 137 17.40 13.88 -1.14
C VAL A 137 17.44 13.06 -2.43
N GLY A 138 16.29 12.55 -2.89
CA GLY A 138 16.18 11.83 -4.15
C GLY A 138 14.75 11.78 -4.68
N LYS A 139 14.59 11.64 -5.99
CA LYS A 139 13.30 11.46 -6.67
C LYS A 139 13.43 10.49 -7.83
N SER A 140 12.46 9.60 -7.98
CA SER A 140 12.36 8.66 -9.10
C SER A 140 10.93 8.63 -9.64
N ASN A 141 10.75 8.63 -10.96
CA ASN A 141 9.44 8.56 -11.61
C ASN A 141 9.35 7.30 -12.47
N VAL A 142 8.44 6.39 -12.16
CA VAL A 142 8.26 5.12 -12.89
C VAL A 142 7.01 5.20 -13.77
N PRO A 143 7.13 5.19 -15.12
CA PRO A 143 5.98 5.16 -16.01
C PRO A 143 5.11 3.93 -15.80
N LEU A 144 3.79 4.11 -15.64
CA LEU A 144 2.89 3.02 -15.28
C LEU A 144 2.30 2.26 -16.48
N ILE A 145 2.58 2.72 -17.71
CA ILE A 145 1.99 2.19 -18.96
C ILE A 145 2.19 0.68 -19.16
N SER A 146 3.24 0.10 -18.59
CA SER A 146 3.46 -1.35 -18.69
C SER A 146 2.39 -2.15 -17.94
N LEU A 147 1.88 -1.62 -16.82
CA LEU A 147 0.84 -2.26 -16.01
C LEU A 147 -0.51 -2.27 -16.73
N ALA A 148 -0.81 -1.23 -17.52
CA ALA A 148 -2.01 -1.19 -18.37
C ALA A 148 -2.02 -2.29 -19.46
N HIS A 149 -0.88 -2.93 -19.72
CA HIS A 149 -0.72 -4.04 -20.66
C HIS A 149 -0.42 -5.37 -19.94
N ASP A 150 -0.77 -5.48 -18.66
CA ASP A 150 -0.54 -6.66 -17.80
C ASP A 150 0.95 -7.06 -17.70
N ARG A 151 1.88 -6.10 -17.81
CA ARG A 151 3.32 -6.33 -17.67
C ARG A 151 3.84 -5.75 -16.35
N TYR A 152 4.56 -6.58 -15.61
CA TYR A 152 5.22 -6.14 -14.39
C TYR A 152 6.33 -5.11 -14.70
N ILE A 153 6.59 -4.23 -13.74
CA ILE A 153 7.66 -3.25 -13.83
C ILE A 153 8.71 -3.62 -12.80
N SER A 154 9.92 -3.92 -13.25
CA SER A 154 11.08 -4.09 -12.38
C SER A 154 12.19 -3.15 -12.85
N GLY A 155 12.63 -2.26 -11.98
CA GLY A 155 13.66 -1.27 -12.30
C GLY A 155 14.82 -1.32 -11.31
N LYS A 156 16.04 -1.12 -11.83
CA LYS A 156 17.28 -0.85 -11.09
C LYS A 156 17.89 0.42 -11.71
N ASN A 157 17.24 1.57 -11.57
CA ASN A 157 17.77 2.93 -11.81
C ASN A 157 16.63 3.85 -12.22
N ILE A 158 16.48 4.98 -11.54
CA ILE A 158 16.08 6.27 -12.14
C ILE A 158 16.82 7.37 -11.35
N THR A 159 17.91 7.89 -11.95
CA THR A 159 18.73 9.12 -11.68
C THR A 159 18.51 9.89 -10.37
N PHE A 160 19.50 10.21 -9.50
CA PHE A 160 20.97 10.33 -9.55
C PHE A 160 21.56 9.58 -8.32
N SER A 161 22.79 9.03 -8.46
CA SER A 161 23.51 8.15 -7.52
C SER A 161 22.82 6.80 -7.19
N GLU A 162 22.59 6.00 -8.23
CA GLU A 162 22.32 4.55 -8.19
C GLU A 162 21.23 3.99 -7.23
N LEU A 163 20.18 3.47 -7.89
CA LEU A 163 19.40 2.28 -7.51
C LEU A 163 18.42 2.41 -6.34
N ILE A 164 17.24 3.01 -6.61
CA ILE A 164 16.00 2.47 -6.04
C ILE A 164 15.64 1.21 -6.83
N LYS A 165 15.54 0.04 -6.16
CA LYS A 165 14.91 -1.12 -6.80
C LYS A 165 13.44 -1.16 -6.44
N ILE A 166 12.61 -0.77 -7.42
CA ILE A 166 11.16 -0.88 -7.33
C ILE A 166 10.76 -2.09 -8.14
N SER A 167 10.07 -3.02 -7.50
CA SER A 167 9.42 -4.14 -8.17
C SER A 167 7.92 -3.97 -7.98
N VAL A 168 7.22 -3.64 -9.06
CA VAL A 168 5.77 -3.70 -9.12
C VAL A 168 5.41 -5.08 -9.61
N ILE A 169 4.97 -5.95 -8.70
CA ILE A 169 4.73 -7.36 -8.99
C ILE A 169 3.24 -7.64 -8.95
N SER A 170 2.77 -8.32 -9.99
CA SER A 170 1.43 -8.85 -10.16
C SER A 170 0.33 -7.81 -10.38
N TRP A 171 -0.33 -7.99 -11.52
CA TRP A 171 -1.67 -7.52 -11.84
C TRP A 171 -2.40 -8.79 -12.27
N ASN A 172 -3.27 -9.32 -11.41
CA ASN A 172 -4.03 -10.54 -11.74
C ASN A 172 -5.30 -10.15 -12.50
N CYS A 173 -5.21 -9.95 -13.81
CA CYS A 173 -6.41 -9.83 -14.64
C CYS A 173 -7.07 -11.22 -14.77
N ARG A 174 -8.11 -11.50 -13.97
CA ARG A 174 -8.99 -12.65 -14.24
C ARG A 174 -9.99 -12.24 -15.32
N VAL A 175 -9.80 -12.77 -16.53
CA VAL A 175 -10.76 -12.75 -17.65
C VAL A 175 -11.93 -13.70 -17.36
#